data_AF-A0A942VFB6-F1
#
_entry.id   AF-A0A942VFB6-F1
#
_cell.length_a   1.000
_cell.length_b   1.000
_cell.length_c   1.000
_cell.angle_alpha   90.00
_cell.angle_beta   90.00
_cell.angle_gamma   90.00
#
_symmetry.space_group_name_H-M   'P 1'
#
loop_
_entity.id
_entity.type
_entity.pdbx_description
1 polymer ?
#
loop_
_entity_poly.entity_id
_entity_poly.type
_entity_poly.pdbx_seq_one_letter_code
_entity_poly.pdbx_strand_id
1 'polypeptide(L)' 'MTILDKMLENCAQAGYATTKNVEKIAKAKKMMFGEEEWQRCPCDGNNPARFCISETCRADIERDGECHCHCYRKKAAGE' A
#
# COMPACT_ATOMS: atom_id res chain seq x y z
N MET A 1 6.86 10.08 12.09
CA MET A 1 6.00 9.04 11.50
C MET A 1 6.87 8.00 10.83
N THR A 2 6.70 6.74 11.20
CA THR A 2 7.32 5.60 10.52
C THR A 2 6.68 5.37 9.15
N ILE A 3 7.30 4.56 8.30
CA ILE A 3 6.69 4.13 7.02
C ILE A 3 5.35 3.43 7.26
N LEU A 4 5.24 2.65 8.34
CA LEU A 4 4.00 1.98 8.71
C LEU A 4 2.89 3.00 9.02
N ASP A 5 3.19 4.01 9.84
CA ASP A 5 2.21 5.07 10.17
C ASP A 5 1.70 5.77 8.91
N LYS A 6 2.61 6.12 7.99
CA LYS A 6 2.27 6.75 6.70
C LYS A 6 1.41 5.83 5.83
N MET A 7 1.71 4.53 5.82
CA MET A 7 0.93 3.53 5.08
C MET A 7 -0.48 3.36 5.63
N LEU A 8 -0.64 3.36 6.96
CA LEU A 8 -1.94 3.27 7.63
C LEU A 8 -2.78 4.51 7.36
N GLU A 9 -2.18 5.70 7.48
CA GLU A 9 -2.83 6.96 7.20
C GLU A 9 -3.30 7.05 5.74
N ASN A 10 -2.43 6.73 4.76
CA ASN A 10 -2.80 6.72 3.35
C ASN A 10 -3.94 5.74 3.05
N CYS A 11 -3.92 4.55 3.67
CA CYS A 11 -4.96 3.54 3.50
C CYS A 11 -6.32 4.05 4.02
N ALA A 12 -6.32 4.65 5.22
CA ALA A 12 -7.53 5.18 5.83
C ALA A 12 -8.11 6.34 5.02
N GLN A 13 -7.28 7.29 4.59
CA GLN A 13 -7.71 8.42 3.75
C GLN A 13 -8.32 7.98 2.42
N ALA A 14 -7.86 6.85 1.87
CA ALA A 14 -8.38 6.30 0.63
C ALA A 14 -9.58 5.35 0.80
N GLY A 15 -10.03 5.11 2.04
CA GLY A 15 -11.21 4.28 2.29
C GLY A 15 -10.97 2.77 2.21
N TYR A 16 -9.72 2.31 2.33
CA TYR A 16 -9.35 0.89 2.30
C TYR A 16 -9.00 0.36 3.69
N ALA A 17 -8.89 -0.97 3.80
CA ALA A 17 -8.34 -1.64 4.98
C ALA A 17 -6.97 -2.23 4.67
N THR A 18 -6.14 -2.39 5.70
CA THR A 18 -4.87 -3.12 5.57
C THR A 18 -5.07 -4.63 5.76
N THR A 19 -4.10 -5.39 5.29
CA THR A 19 -3.97 -6.81 5.62
C THR A 19 -2.90 -6.99 6.71
N LYS A 20 -2.75 -8.23 7.20
CA LYS A 20 -1.64 -8.62 8.08
C LYS A 20 -0.23 -8.41 7.48
N ASN A 21 -0.13 -8.18 6.17
CA ASN A 21 1.17 -7.98 5.51
C ASN A 21 1.68 -6.55 5.62
N VAL A 22 0.88 -5.59 6.10
CA VAL A 22 1.24 -4.16 6.11
C VAL A 22 2.59 -3.89 6.77
N GLU A 23 2.89 -4.55 7.90
CA GLU A 23 4.16 -4.40 8.62
C GLU A 23 5.34 -4.96 7.81
N LYS A 24 5.16 -6.13 7.20
CA LYS A 24 6.16 -6.75 6.32
C LYS A 24 6.45 -5.86 5.12
N ILE A 25 5.43 -5.27 4.52
CA ILE A 25 5.55 -4.37 3.37
C ILE A 25 6.23 -3.05 3.77
N ALA A 26 5.91 -2.50 4.94
CA ALA A 26 6.60 -1.32 5.47
C ALA A 26 8.10 -1.57 5.65
N LYS A 27 8.48 -2.74 6.19
CA LYS A 27 9.88 -3.15 6.32
C LYS A 27 10.54 -3.32 4.94
N ALA A 28 9.87 -3.98 3.99
CA ALA A 28 10.39 -4.15 2.63
C ALA A 28 10.65 -2.81 1.95
N LYS A 29 9.69 -1.88 2.00
CA LYS A 29 9.83 -0.51 1.46
C LYS A 29 11.02 0.23 2.07
N LYS A 30 11.22 0.13 3.40
CA LYS A 30 12.38 0.72 4.06
C LYS A 30 13.70 0.19 3.49
N MET A 31 13.81 -1.12 3.30
CA MET A 31 15.03 -1.77 2.79
C MET A 31 15.28 -1.49 1.31
N MET A 32 14.22 -1.35 0.51
CA MET A 32 14.32 -1.19 -0.95
C MET A 32 14.49 0.27 -1.38
N PHE A 33 13.81 1.20 -0.72
CA PHE A 33 13.66 2.59 -1.17
C PHE A 33 14.07 3.62 -0.11
N GLY A 34 14.35 3.20 1.12
CA GLY A 34 14.57 4.11 2.23
C GLY A 34 13.31 4.85 2.68
N GLU A 35 13.50 5.87 3.51
CA GLU A 35 12.38 6.65 4.08
C GLU A 35 11.86 7.75 3.16
N GLU A 36 12.66 8.21 2.20
CA GLU A 36 12.32 9.30 1.28
C GLU A 36 11.40 8.79 0.16
N GLU A 37 11.73 7.63 -0.43
CA GLU A 37 11.00 7.07 -1.57
C GLU A 37 10.06 5.90 -1.20
N TRP A 38 9.70 5.78 0.09
CA TRP A 38 8.91 4.65 0.62
C TRP A 38 7.56 4.42 -0.12
N GLN A 39 7.03 5.47 -0.76
CA GLN A 39 5.75 5.44 -1.48
C GLN A 39 5.78 4.45 -2.65
N ARG A 40 6.96 4.25 -3.28
CA ARG A 40 7.17 3.36 -4.42
C ARG A 40 6.64 1.95 -4.16
N CYS A 41 5.99 1.33 -5.14
CA CYS A 41 5.46 -0.01 -4.98
C CYS A 41 6.59 -1.05 -4.95
N PRO A 42 6.68 -1.94 -3.94
CA PRO A 42 7.72 -2.97 -3.92
C PRO A 42 7.55 -4.02 -5.03
N CYS A 43 6.37 -4.13 -5.64
CA CYS A 43 6.11 -5.06 -6.73
C CYS A 43 6.50 -4.52 -8.12
N ASP A 44 6.65 -3.20 -8.25
CA ASP A 44 6.98 -2.55 -9.51
C ASP A 44 7.59 -1.17 -9.23
N GLY A 45 8.75 -1.18 -8.58
CA GLY A 45 9.35 0.03 -8.00
C GLY A 45 9.82 1.06 -9.05
N ASN A 46 10.01 0.65 -10.31
CA ASN A 46 10.49 1.54 -11.37
C ASN A 46 9.35 2.24 -12.13
N ASN A 47 8.10 1.88 -11.84
CA ASN A 47 6.94 2.47 -12.49
C ASN A 47 6.42 3.67 -11.68
N PRO A 48 6.56 4.91 -12.20
CA PRO A 48 6.12 6.10 -11.47
C PRO A 48 4.59 6.18 -11.30
N ALA A 49 3.83 5.46 -12.13
CA ALA A 49 2.37 5.38 -12.01
C ALA A 49 1.88 4.38 -10.93
N ARG A 50 2.80 3.62 -10.33
CA ARG A 50 2.48 2.58 -9.34
C ARG A 50 3.19 2.84 -8.01
N PHE A 51 2.44 3.47 -7.11
CA PHE A 51 2.83 3.71 -5.72
C PHE A 51 1.67 3.33 -4.77
N CYS A 52 1.93 3.32 -3.47
CA CYS A 52 0.90 3.01 -2.47
C CYS A 52 -0.33 3.90 -2.69
N ILE A 53 -1.51 3.28 -2.91
CA ILE A 53 -2.80 3.98 -3.06
C ILE A 53 -2.90 4.85 -4.35
N SER A 54 -1.94 4.73 -5.27
CA SER A 54 -2.09 5.23 -6.65
C SER A 54 -3.35 4.69 -7.33
N GLU A 55 -3.77 5.32 -8.43
CA GLU A 55 -4.87 4.84 -9.25
C GLU A 55 -4.70 3.35 -9.65
N THR A 56 -3.50 2.98 -10.10
CA THR A 56 -3.18 1.58 -10.45
C THR A 56 -3.31 0.63 -9.26
N CYS A 57 -2.84 1.03 -8.07
CA CYS A 57 -2.99 0.24 -6.84
C CYS A 57 -4.45 0.08 -6.44
N ARG A 58 -5.26 1.14 -6.56
CA ARG A 58 -6.69 1.12 -6.24
C ARG A 58 -7.47 0.28 -7.24
N ALA A 59 -7.14 0.36 -8.53
CA ALA A 59 -7.75 -0.48 -9.57
C ALA A 59 -7.53 -1.97 -9.28
N ASP A 60 -6.34 -2.38 -8.82
CA ASP A 60 -6.09 -3.76 -8.39
C ASP A 60 -6.98 -4.14 -7.19
N ILE A 61 -7.07 -3.28 -6.17
CA ILE A 61 -7.96 -3.54 -5.01
C ILE A 61 -9.42 -3.67 -5.45
N GLU A 62 -9.87 -2.81 -6.36
CA GLU A 62 -11.24 -2.83 -6.85
C GLU A 62 -11.56 -4.08 -7.68
N ARG A 63 -10.61 -4.53 -8.50
CA ARG A 63 -10.74 -5.70 -9.37
C ARG A 63 -10.61 -7.01 -8.59
N ASP A 64 -9.58 -7.11 -7.74
CA ASP A 64 -9.12 -8.37 -7.15
C ASP A 64 -9.49 -8.50 -5.66
N GLY A 65 -10.01 -7.44 -5.05
CA GLY A 65 -10.30 -7.35 -3.61
C GLY A 65 -9.11 -6.91 -2.76
N GLU A 66 -7.90 -6.99 -3.29
CA GLU A 66 -6.65 -6.57 -2.66
C GLU A 66 -5.63 -6.06 -3.68
N CYS A 67 -4.66 -5.26 -3.24
CA CYS A 67 -3.60 -4.79 -4.12
C CYS A 67 -2.57 -5.89 -4.40
N HIS A 68 -1.78 -5.73 -5.45
CA HIS A 68 -0.81 -6.73 -5.89
C HIS A 68 0.25 -7.13 -4.84
N CYS A 69 0.63 -6.21 -3.95
CA CYS A 69 1.56 -6.53 -2.84
C CYS A 69 0.86 -7.15 -1.62
N HIS A 70 -0.44 -7.43 -1.72
CA HIS A 70 -1.30 -7.94 -0.64
C HIS A 70 -1.25 -7.05 0.61
N CYS A 71 -1.06 -5.73 0.45
CA CYS A 71 -0.92 -4.77 1.56
C CYS A 71 -2.26 -4.16 1.97
N TYR A 72 -3.10 -3.84 0.98
CA TYR A 72 -4.37 -3.16 1.14
C TYR A 72 -5.48 -3.99 0.49
N ARG A 73 -6.69 -3.90 1.04
CA ARG A 73 -7.88 -4.61 0.60
C ARG A 73 -9.11 -3.73 0.71
N LYS A 74 -10.21 -4.16 0.07
CA LYS A 74 -11.52 -3.57 0.32
C LYS A 74 -11.88 -3.70 1.79
N LYS A 75 -12.53 -2.66 2.32
CA LYS A 75 -13.23 -2.75 3.60
C LYS A 75 -14.39 -3.72 3.49
N ALA A 76 -14.58 -4.56 4.49
CA ALA A 76 -15.81 -5.32 4.64
C ALA A 76 -16.94 -4.36 5.06
N ALA A 77 -18.18 -4.74 4.77
CA ALA A 77 -19.34 -4.00 5.23
C ALA A 77 -19.34 -3.96 6.77
N GLY A 78 -19.11 -2.77 7.34
CA GLY A 78 -19.08 -2.55 8.80
C GLY A 78 -17.71 -2.17 9.39
N GLU A 79 -16.65 -2.01 8.58
CA GLU A 79 -15.31 -1.52 8.98
C GLU A 79 -15.05 -0.02 8.72
#